data_AF-A0A919ZVK6-F1
#
_entry.id   AF-A0A919ZVK6-F1
#
_cell.length_a   1.000
_cell.length_b   1.000
_cell.length_c   1.000
_cell.angle_alpha   90.00
_cell.angle_beta   90.00
_cell.angle_gamma   90.00
#
_symmetry.space_group_name_H-M   'P 1'
#
loop_
_entity.id
_entity.type
_entity.pdbx_description
1 polymer ?
#
loop_
_entity_poly.entity_id
_entity_poly.type
_entity_poly.pdbx_seq_one_letter_code
_entity_poly.pdbx_strand_id
1 'polypeptide(L)' 'MELNTIPKRGAFVAALNRANYVLKNIPNSTEKDRALRIMKEAYEQLGYPEYAGKVEELQIIN' A
#
# COMPACT_ATOMS: atom_id res chain seq x y z
N MET A 1 23.80 17.80 10.32
CA MET A 1 22.92 16.65 10.59
C MET A 1 21.78 16.75 9.59
N GLU A 2 21.95 16.19 8.39
CA GLU A 2 20.85 16.12 7.42
C GLU A 2 19.83 15.13 7.95
N LEU A 3 18.63 15.62 8.27
CA LEU A 3 17.46 14.77 8.48
C LEU A 3 17.22 14.06 7.16
N ASN A 4 17.39 12.74 7.16
CA ASN A 4 17.23 11.85 6.02
C ASN A 4 15.75 11.84 5.62
N THR A 5 15.32 12.86 4.87
CA THR A 5 13.97 12.98 4.33
C THR A 5 13.78 11.84 3.36
N ILE A 6 12.91 10.89 3.73
CA ILE A 6 12.57 9.77 2.84
C ILE A 6 12.06 10.40 1.53
N PRO A 7 12.73 10.19 0.39
CA PRO A 7 12.27 10.72 -0.88
C PRO A 7 10.86 10.17 -1.15
N LYS A 8 10.00 10.92 -1.85
CA LYS A 8 8.58 10.55 -2.07
C LYS A 8 8.40 9.08 -2.47
N ARG A 9 9.27 8.55 -3.33
CA ARG A 9 9.31 7.12 -3.69
C ARG A 9 9.58 6.18 -2.51
N GLY A 10 10.53 6.51 -1.64
CA GLY A 10 10.80 5.74 -0.42
C GLY A 10 9.63 5.73 0.56
N ALA A 11 8.82 6.80 0.60
CA ALA A 11 7.63 6.84 1.44
C ALA A 11 6.56 5.88 0.93
N PHE A 12 6.35 5.81 -0.39
CA PHE A 12 5.44 4.85 -1.00
C PHE A 12 5.90 3.39 -0.82
N VAL A 13 7.21 3.13 -0.92
CA VAL A 13 7.76 1.79 -0.63
C VAL A 13 7.53 1.40 0.83
N ALA A 14 7.74 2.33 1.78
CA ALA A 14 7.44 2.09 3.20
C ALA A 14 5.93 1.84 3.44
N ALA A 15 5.06 2.58 2.74
CA ALA A 15 3.62 2.39 2.79
C ALA A 15 3.20 0.99 2.29
N LEU A 16 3.76 0.54 1.16
CA LEU A 16 3.54 -0.82 0.63
C LEU A 16 3.96 -1.90 1.63
N ASN A 17 5.12 -1.74 2.27
CA ASN A 17 5.59 -2.69 3.29
C ASN A 17 4.63 -2.76 4.48
N ARG A 18 4.12 -1.61 4.94
CA ARG A 18 3.18 -1.55 6.06
C ARG A 18 1.83 -2.18 5.71
N ALA A 19 1.29 -1.87 4.53
CA ALA A 19 0.05 -2.45 4.04
C ALA A 19 0.16 -3.98 3.90
N ASN A 20 1.26 -4.48 3.29
CA ASN A 20 1.53 -5.90 3.18
C ASN A 20 1.61 -6.61 4.55
N TYR A 21 2.20 -5.97 5.56
CA TYR A 21 2.22 -6.51 6.92
C TYR A 21 0.81 -6.67 7.48
N VAL A 22 -0.05 -5.68 7.33
CA VAL A 22 -1.44 -5.72 7.82
C VAL A 22 -2.22 -6.83 7.12
N LEU A 23 -2.13 -6.95 5.79
CA LEU A 23 -2.83 -8.00 5.04
C LEU A 23 -2.42 -9.41 5.45
N LYS A 24 -1.13 -9.61 5.76
CA LYS A 24 -0.60 -10.93 6.16
C LYS A 24 -0.93 -11.29 7.61
N ASN A 25 -0.92 -10.31 8.52
CA ASN A 25 -1.00 -10.58 9.95
C ASN A 25 -2.36 -10.24 10.58
N ILE A 26 -3.19 -9.43 9.89
CA ILE A 26 -4.48 -8.95 10.40
C ILE A 26 -5.58 -9.09 9.31
N PRO A 27 -5.85 -10.31 8.82
CA PRO A 27 -6.69 -10.53 7.63
C PRO A 27 -8.19 -10.23 7.82
N ASN A 28 -8.70 -10.17 9.06
CA ASN A 28 -10.14 -10.03 9.37
C ASN A 28 -10.46 -8.76 10.15
N SER A 29 -9.84 -7.63 9.79
CA SER A 29 -10.15 -6.34 10.41
C SER A 29 -10.48 -5.26 9.39
N THR A 30 -11.13 -4.21 9.85
CA THR A 30 -11.39 -2.97 9.11
C THR A 30 -10.10 -2.28 8.61
N GLU A 31 -8.94 -2.67 9.17
CA GLU A 31 -7.63 -2.19 8.72
C GLU A 31 -7.19 -2.85 7.41
N LYS A 32 -7.82 -3.95 6.98
CA LYS A 32 -7.59 -4.58 5.68
C LYS A 32 -7.94 -3.64 4.54
N ASP A 33 -9.15 -3.07 4.55
CA ASP A 33 -9.61 -2.18 3.47
C ASP A 33 -8.76 -0.90 3.41
N ARG A 34 -8.36 -0.41 4.58
CA ARG A 34 -7.47 0.74 4.71
C ARG A 34 -6.08 0.43 4.14
N ALA A 35 -5.53 -0.75 4.43
CA ALA A 35 -4.27 -1.21 3.88
C ALA A 35 -4.32 -1.38 2.35
N LEU A 36 -5.41 -1.94 1.82
CA LEU A 36 -5.60 -2.08 0.37
C LEU A 36 -5.65 -0.71 -0.33
N ARG A 37 -6.36 0.29 0.23
CA ARG A 37 -6.38 1.66 -0.33
C ARG A 37 -4.98 2.28 -0.39
N ILE A 38 -4.24 2.19 0.72
CA ILE A 38 -2.85 2.70 0.79
C ILE A 38 -1.96 1.98 -0.23
N MET A 39 -2.14 0.68 -0.43
CA MET A 39 -1.41 -0.09 -1.45
C MET A 39 -1.71 0.41 -2.87
N LYS A 40 -2.99 0.63 -3.20
CA LYS A 40 -3.41 1.15 -4.49
C LYS A 40 -2.74 2.50 -4.79
N GLU A 41 -2.89 3.47 -3.88
CA GLU A 41 -2.30 4.81 -4.03
C GLU A 41 -0.78 4.76 -4.18
N ALA A 42 -0.09 3.92 -3.39
CA ALA A 42 1.35 3.77 -3.47
C ALA A 42 1.81 3.21 -4.84
N TYR A 43 1.08 2.23 -5.39
CA TYR A 43 1.40 1.70 -6.72
C TYR A 43 1.14 2.72 -7.84
N GLU A 44 0.07 3.52 -7.76
CA GLU A 44 -0.20 4.60 -8.72
C GLU A 44 0.92 5.65 -8.71
N GLN A 45 1.34 6.09 -7.51
CA GLN A 45 2.38 7.12 -7.36
C GLN A 45 3.78 6.63 -7.75
N LEU A 46 4.00 5.32 -7.70
CA LEU A 46 5.24 4.70 -8.18
C LEU A 46 5.24 4.40 -9.68
N GLY A 47 4.09 4.55 -10.36
CA GLY A 47 3.96 4.30 -11.80
C GLY A 47 3.70 2.83 -12.16
N TYR A 48 3.04 2.09 -11.26
CA TYR A 48 2.72 0.66 -11.40
C TYR A 48 1.19 0.42 -11.46
N PRO A 49 0.48 0.96 -12.47
CA PRO A 49 -0.99 0.93 -12.54
C PRO A 49 -1.60 -0.47 -12.61
N GLU A 50 -0.89 -1.43 -13.22
CA GLU A 50 -1.30 -2.84 -13.26
C GLU A 50 -1.44 -3.48 -11.86
N TYR A 51 -0.60 -3.08 -10.92
CA TYR A 51 -0.64 -3.56 -9.54
C TYR A 51 -1.72 -2.84 -8.74
N ALA A 52 -1.95 -1.55 -9.03
CA ALA A 52 -3.09 -0.82 -8.46
C ALA A 52 -4.43 -1.46 -8.87
N GLY A 53 -4.60 -1.85 -10.14
CA GLY A 53 -5.79 -2.55 -10.63
C GLY A 53 -6.02 -3.89 -9.94
N LYS A 54 -4.97 -4.70 -9.75
CA LYS A 54 -5.06 -5.96 -8.98
C LYS A 54 -5.49 -5.74 -7.53
N VAL A 55 -5.01 -4.67 -6.89
CA VAL A 55 -5.41 -4.33 -5.51
C VAL A 55 -6.89 -3.92 -5.45
N GLU A 56 -7.39 -3.24 -6.48
CA GLU A 56 -8.81 -2.88 -6.61
C GLU A 56 -9.71 -4.11 -6.80
N GLU A 57 -9.31 -5.07 -7.63
CA GLU A 57 -10.01 -6.36 -7.75
C GLU A 57 -10.11 -7.08 -6.39
N LEU A 58 -9.02 -7.08 -5.61
CA LEU A 58 -8.99 -7.69 -4.28
C LEU A 58 -9.88 -6.98 -3.25
N GLN A 59 -10.19 -5.69 -3.44
CA GLN A 59 -11.14 -4.97 -2.59
C GLN A 59 -12.58 -5.38 -2.88
N ILE A 60 -12.91 -5.65 -4.15
CA ILE A 60 -14.28 -5.99 -4.58
C ILE A 60 -14.67 -7.41 -4.14
N ILE A 61 -13.68 -8.29 -3.92
CA ILE A 61 -13.90 -9.72 -3.60
C ILE A 61 -14.10 -9.98 -2.09
N ASN A 62 -13.90 -8.98 -1.20
CA ASN A 62 -14.17 -9.10 0.24
C ASN A 62 -15.56 -8.58 0.61
#